data_AF-A0AAJ4MJA1-F1
#
_entry.id   AF-A0AAJ4MJA1-F1
#
_cell.length_a   1.000
_cell.length_b   1.000
_cell.length_c   1.000
_cell.angle_alpha   90.00
_cell.angle_beta   90.00
_cell.angle_gamma   90.00
#
_symmetry.space_group_name_H-M   'P 1'
#
loop_
_entity.id
_entity.type
_entity.pdbx_description
1 polymer ?
#
loop_
_entity_poly.entity_id
_entity_poly.type
_entity_poly.pdbx_seq_one_letter_code
_entity_poly.pdbx_strand_id
1 'polypeptide(L)'
;MLKDISAIIIFPFNQKVFYKMIASLRALHKRINSVIVFQEENVVLDSSQFSDWSIHFDFVPIKNDLEKELNNVIDQMITPYALFLSHTHCLSPHISSEKLQLKQPKTVLATCCHDHHSIIYLPLFVSTAYIKKIGGFSNVKTPFKEAFLPAWIANIDKSCQVNKEGLIKQAWQTVTSTNKEKQLMIEKYQLEKNKRSSPSLTVLISNYNMEKYVETAVASCTLQIEPFDQILIIDDGSTDNSLNKLLQWDNREQVRLFTKNNGGKAKALNKLLPYVTSEFIVELDADDWLDPNAVSIVKKYLLKLSKETSVLYGNFRRWKQVNEDILFKGISKGKSVDGEAELMSYSFPLGPRIYRTSILKKVGGFPVIDFESGRLYEDVSILLQLVKQSKLHYQDFTIYNIREHKESITKNNGSKWNEFINNIIPRINNKSPKINEKD
;
A
#
# COMPACT_ATOMS: atom_id res chain seq x y z
N MET A 1 5.52 -37.07 22.08
CA MET A 1 6.21 -36.32 21.00
C MET A 1 5.81 -34.85 21.14
N LEU A 2 6.78 -33.94 21.01
CA LEU A 2 6.54 -32.51 21.19
C LEU A 2 5.74 -31.99 19.97
N LYS A 3 4.41 -31.89 20.12
CA LYS A 3 3.52 -31.21 19.16
C LYS A 3 3.58 -29.70 19.42
N ASP A 4 4.59 -29.06 18.87
CA ASP A 4 5.01 -27.67 19.17
C ASP A 4 4.67 -26.65 18.08
N ILE A 5 4.05 -27.08 16.97
CA ILE A 5 3.71 -26.24 15.82
C ILE A 5 2.21 -26.16 15.64
N SER A 6 1.65 -24.96 15.55
CA SER A 6 0.35 -24.73 14.90
C SER A 6 0.58 -24.29 13.46
N ALA A 7 0.11 -25.07 12.50
CA ALA A 7 0.22 -24.73 11.07
C ALA A 7 -0.94 -23.82 10.68
N ILE A 8 -0.62 -22.60 10.23
CA ILE A 8 -1.57 -21.59 9.78
C ILE A 8 -1.56 -21.56 8.26
N ILE A 9 -2.72 -21.85 7.68
CA ILE A 9 -2.96 -21.82 6.24
C ILE A 9 -3.86 -20.63 5.94
N ILE A 10 -3.41 -19.72 5.07
CA ILE A 10 -4.11 -18.48 4.75
C ILE A 10 -4.54 -18.49 3.28
N PHE A 11 -5.84 -18.27 3.02
CA PHE A 11 -6.47 -18.17 1.70
C PHE A 11 -6.24 -19.34 0.72
N PRO A 12 -6.43 -20.60 1.14
CA PRO A 12 -6.62 -21.69 0.17
C PRO A 12 -7.88 -21.43 -0.66
N PHE A 13 -7.73 -21.18 -1.96
CA PHE A 13 -8.85 -20.76 -2.82
C PHE A 13 -9.68 -21.91 -3.39
N ASN A 14 -9.23 -23.16 -3.26
CA ASN A 14 -10.02 -24.35 -3.59
C ASN A 14 -9.51 -25.61 -2.89
N GLN A 15 -10.32 -26.67 -2.95
CA GLN A 15 -10.05 -27.98 -2.36
C GLN A 15 -8.72 -28.60 -2.82
N LYS A 16 -8.36 -28.47 -4.10
CA LYS A 16 -7.14 -29.09 -4.66
C LYS A 16 -5.88 -28.44 -4.09
N VAL A 17 -5.88 -27.11 -3.95
CA VAL A 17 -4.76 -26.37 -3.37
C VAL A 17 -4.65 -26.66 -1.88
N PHE A 18 -5.78 -26.63 -1.17
CA PHE A 18 -5.84 -27.02 0.24
C PHE A 18 -5.21 -28.40 0.46
N TYR A 19 -5.62 -29.42 -0.30
CA TYR A 19 -5.06 -30.77 -0.20
C TYR A 19 -3.55 -30.84 -0.44
N LYS A 20 -3.03 -30.09 -1.41
CA LYS A 20 -1.58 -30.02 -1.63
C LYS A 20 -0.85 -29.37 -0.47
N MET A 21 -1.41 -28.33 0.15
CA MET A 21 -0.83 -27.67 1.32
C MET A 21 -0.78 -28.64 2.50
N ILE A 22 -1.88 -29.32 2.81
CA ILE A 22 -1.93 -30.32 3.89
C ILE A 22 -0.99 -31.49 3.64
N ALA A 23 -0.99 -32.05 2.43
CA ALA A 23 -0.08 -33.14 2.09
C ALA A 23 1.40 -32.74 2.27
N SER A 24 1.76 -31.49 2.00
CA SER A 24 3.13 -30.99 2.20
C SER A 24 3.56 -30.92 3.67
N LEU A 25 2.60 -30.83 4.59
CA LEU A 25 2.85 -30.84 6.04
C LEU A 25 3.17 -32.25 6.59
N ARG A 26 2.96 -33.33 5.81
CA ARG A 26 3.18 -34.74 6.24
C ARG A 26 4.57 -35.00 6.79
N ALA A 27 5.59 -34.37 6.21
CA ALA A 27 6.98 -34.48 6.67
C ALA A 27 7.19 -33.96 8.10
N LEU A 28 6.26 -33.17 8.63
CA LEU A 28 6.32 -32.54 9.95
C LEU A 28 5.26 -33.05 10.94
N HIS A 29 4.53 -34.12 10.60
CA HIS A 29 3.39 -34.62 11.40
C HIS A 29 3.69 -34.78 12.90
N LYS A 30 4.91 -35.19 13.25
CA LYS A 30 5.35 -35.41 14.65
C LYS A 30 5.38 -34.14 15.50
N ARG A 31 5.49 -32.98 14.85
CA ARG A 31 5.58 -31.65 15.47
C ARG A 31 4.29 -30.83 15.36
N ILE A 32 3.42 -31.18 14.42
CA ILE A 32 2.17 -30.45 14.21
C ILE A 32 1.17 -30.81 15.29
N ASN A 33 0.74 -29.78 16.02
CA ASN A 33 -0.32 -29.83 17.03
C ASN A 33 -1.70 -29.74 16.38
N SER A 34 -1.90 -28.68 15.60
CA SER A 34 -3.14 -28.33 14.94
C SER A 34 -2.86 -27.68 13.57
N VAL A 35 -3.87 -27.70 12.71
CA VAL A 35 -3.89 -26.96 11.45
C VAL A 35 -5.06 -25.99 11.51
N ILE A 36 -4.78 -24.71 11.31
CA ILE A 36 -5.76 -23.63 11.36
C ILE A 36 -5.84 -23.01 9.97
N VAL A 37 -7.03 -22.98 9.40
CA VAL A 37 -7.28 -22.65 8.00
C VAL A 37 -8.14 -21.39 7.94
N PHE A 38 -7.53 -20.28 7.54
CA PHE A 38 -8.20 -19.02 7.27
C PHE A 38 -8.73 -19.02 5.84
N GLN A 39 -10.04 -19.09 5.68
CA GLN A 39 -10.71 -19.21 4.39
C GLN A 39 -11.72 -18.08 4.17
N GLU A 40 -11.98 -17.76 2.90
CA GLU A 40 -13.05 -16.83 2.56
C GLU A 40 -14.42 -17.46 2.87
N GLU A 41 -15.42 -16.65 3.23
CA GLU A 41 -16.73 -17.15 3.64
C GLU A 41 -17.43 -18.02 2.58
N ASN A 42 -17.15 -17.77 1.29
CA ASN A 42 -17.70 -18.50 0.16
C ASN A 42 -16.90 -19.77 -0.20
N VAL A 43 -15.79 -20.03 0.47
CA VAL A 43 -14.96 -21.21 0.23
C VAL A 43 -15.25 -22.26 1.29
N VAL A 44 -15.79 -23.40 0.86
CA VAL A 44 -16.02 -24.56 1.72
C VAL A 44 -14.93 -25.58 1.46
N LEU A 45 -14.15 -25.90 2.50
CA LEU A 45 -13.08 -26.89 2.46
C LEU A 45 -13.40 -28.08 3.33
N ASP A 46 -13.09 -29.26 2.83
CA ASP A 46 -13.22 -30.52 3.57
C ASP A 46 -11.84 -31.08 3.96
N SER A 47 -11.70 -31.61 5.18
CA SER A 47 -10.48 -32.28 5.66
C SER A 47 -10.65 -33.78 5.88
N SER A 48 -11.78 -34.39 5.51
CA SER A 48 -12.09 -35.80 5.76
C SER A 48 -11.03 -36.77 5.24
N GLN A 49 -10.38 -36.43 4.12
CA GLN A 49 -9.29 -37.21 3.51
C GLN A 49 -8.05 -37.35 4.41
N PHE A 50 -7.90 -36.50 5.44
CA PHE A 50 -6.76 -36.52 6.38
C PHE A 50 -7.16 -37.01 7.77
N SER A 51 -8.28 -37.73 7.89
CA SER A 51 -8.74 -38.34 9.13
C SER A 51 -7.74 -39.36 9.71
N ASP A 52 -6.94 -39.99 8.85
CA ASP A 52 -5.82 -40.86 9.23
C ASP A 52 -4.76 -40.16 10.08
N TRP A 53 -4.66 -38.84 9.95
CA TRP A 53 -3.54 -38.08 10.49
C TRP A 53 -3.73 -37.65 11.95
N SER A 54 -4.89 -37.91 12.57
CA SER A 54 -5.19 -37.61 13.99
C SER A 54 -4.74 -36.21 14.42
N ILE A 55 -4.95 -35.21 13.55
CA ILE A 55 -4.65 -33.80 13.78
C ILE A 55 -5.97 -33.02 13.80
N HIS A 56 -6.03 -32.04 14.69
CA HIS A 56 -7.18 -31.14 14.79
C HIS A 56 -7.12 -30.08 13.69
N PHE A 57 -8.26 -29.84 13.04
CA PHE A 57 -8.42 -28.83 12.00
C PHE A 57 -9.43 -27.78 12.47
N ASP A 58 -9.00 -26.52 12.47
CA ASP A 58 -9.84 -25.36 12.76
C ASP A 58 -10.05 -24.55 11.48
N PHE A 59 -11.30 -24.35 11.08
CA PHE A 59 -11.64 -23.52 9.92
C PHE A 59 -12.16 -22.17 10.39
N VAL A 60 -11.43 -21.11 10.06
CA VAL A 60 -11.71 -19.74 10.48
C VAL A 60 -12.18 -18.93 9.27
N PRO A 61 -13.47 -18.54 9.20
CA PRO A 61 -13.96 -17.67 8.15
C PRO A 61 -13.41 -16.24 8.34
N ILE A 62 -12.91 -15.63 7.26
CA ILE A 62 -12.40 -14.27 7.29
C ILE A 62 -13.56 -13.29 7.06
N LYS A 63 -14.02 -12.65 8.14
CA LYS A 63 -15.13 -11.69 8.15
C LYS A 63 -14.65 -10.25 7.95
N ASN A 64 -14.01 -9.99 6.80
CA ASN A 64 -13.55 -8.68 6.34
C ASN A 64 -12.25 -8.12 6.96
N ASP A 65 -11.66 -8.75 7.98
CA ASP A 65 -10.39 -8.30 8.55
C ASP A 65 -9.49 -9.49 8.93
N LEU A 66 -8.63 -9.90 7.99
CA LEU A 66 -7.66 -10.98 8.21
C LEU A 66 -6.75 -10.68 9.41
N GLU A 67 -6.32 -9.43 9.57
CA GLU A 67 -5.41 -9.05 10.66
C GLU A 67 -6.05 -9.34 12.02
N LYS A 68 -7.30 -8.91 12.19
CA LYS A 68 -8.05 -9.12 13.42
C LYS A 68 -8.23 -10.60 13.72
N GLU A 69 -8.69 -11.39 12.75
CA GLU A 69 -8.92 -12.82 12.96
C GLU A 69 -7.60 -13.58 13.23
N LEU A 70 -6.53 -13.20 12.53
CA LEU A 70 -5.22 -13.81 12.74
C LEU A 70 -4.67 -13.48 14.14
N ASN A 71 -4.80 -12.23 14.58
CA ASN A 71 -4.40 -11.83 15.94
C ASN A 71 -5.21 -12.58 17.01
N ASN A 72 -6.54 -12.68 16.85
CA ASN A 72 -7.41 -13.43 17.79
C ASN A 72 -6.93 -14.88 17.97
N VAL A 73 -6.61 -15.55 16.86
CA VAL A 73 -6.11 -16.93 16.88
C VAL A 73 -4.73 -17.00 17.53
N ILE A 74 -3.80 -16.12 17.14
CA ILE A 74 -2.45 -16.10 17.69
C ILE A 74 -2.47 -15.87 19.20
N ASP A 75 -3.31 -14.97 19.71
CA ASP A 75 -3.42 -14.66 21.12
C ASP A 75 -3.80 -15.89 21.95
N GLN A 76 -4.66 -16.75 21.41
CA GLN A 76 -5.09 -17.99 22.02
C GLN A 76 -4.09 -19.16 21.83
N MET A 77 -3.12 -19.04 20.92
CA MET A 77 -2.15 -20.11 20.68
C MET A 77 -1.25 -20.36 21.89
N ILE A 78 -1.19 -21.62 22.30
CA ILE A 78 -0.28 -22.14 23.33
C ILE A 78 0.98 -22.77 22.74
N THR A 79 0.96 -23.12 21.45
CA THR A 79 2.11 -23.70 20.76
C THR A 79 3.21 -22.65 20.63
N PRO A 80 4.49 -23.04 20.86
CA PRO A 80 5.60 -22.09 20.81
C PRO A 80 5.87 -21.55 19.40
N TYR A 81 5.42 -22.25 18.36
CA TYR A 81 5.67 -21.87 16.97
C TYR A 81 4.42 -21.91 16.10
N ALA A 82 4.32 -20.90 15.24
CA ALA A 82 3.40 -20.83 14.12
C ALA A 82 4.15 -21.11 12.81
N LEU A 83 3.64 -22.03 12.00
CA LEU A 83 4.13 -22.29 10.64
C LEU A 83 3.15 -21.72 9.64
N PHE A 84 3.58 -20.81 8.77
CA PHE A 84 2.70 -20.14 7.81
C PHE A 84 2.82 -20.75 6.42
N LEU A 85 1.68 -21.02 5.81
CA LEU A 85 1.53 -21.27 4.38
C LEU A 85 0.41 -20.37 3.84
N SER A 86 0.59 -19.78 2.66
CA SER A 86 -0.38 -18.84 2.11
C SER A 86 -0.66 -19.08 0.63
N HIS A 87 -1.90 -18.83 0.22
CA HIS A 87 -2.38 -18.86 -1.16
C HIS A 87 -2.07 -20.17 -1.89
N THR A 88 -0.94 -20.20 -2.61
CA THR A 88 -0.49 -21.34 -3.40
C THR A 88 0.80 -21.96 -2.87
N HIS A 89 1.34 -21.53 -1.73
CA HIS A 89 2.62 -22.02 -1.23
C HIS A 89 2.48 -23.31 -0.43
N CYS A 90 3.27 -24.31 -0.80
CA CYS A 90 3.42 -25.57 -0.07
C CYS A 90 4.85 -25.73 0.42
N LEU A 91 5.06 -26.58 1.42
CA LEU A 91 6.41 -26.97 1.81
C LEU A 91 7.10 -27.77 0.70
N SER A 92 8.40 -27.53 0.55
CA SER A 92 9.26 -28.31 -0.35
C SER A 92 9.35 -29.77 0.13
N PRO A 93 9.43 -30.77 -0.77
CA PRO A 93 9.62 -32.18 -0.39
C PRO A 93 10.88 -32.44 0.45
N HIS A 94 11.86 -31.53 0.40
CA HIS A 94 13.10 -31.62 1.17
C HIS A 94 13.01 -30.99 2.57
N ILE A 95 11.82 -30.58 3.01
CA ILE A 95 11.62 -30.03 4.35
C ILE A 95 11.84 -31.13 5.41
N SER A 96 12.44 -30.76 6.53
CA SER A 96 12.62 -31.64 7.68
C SER A 96 12.51 -30.86 8.98
N SER A 97 12.31 -31.55 10.10
CA SER A 97 12.26 -30.93 11.43
C SER A 97 13.55 -30.19 11.78
N GLU A 98 14.69 -30.63 11.28
CA GLU A 98 16.00 -29.98 11.48
C GLU A 98 16.11 -28.64 10.74
N LYS A 99 15.47 -28.52 9.56
CA LYS A 99 15.46 -27.28 8.80
C LYS A 99 14.59 -26.21 9.44
N LEU A 100 13.56 -26.61 10.21
CA LEU A 100 12.63 -25.74 10.95
C LEU A 100 13.04 -25.60 12.42
N GLN A 101 14.16 -24.92 12.64
CA GLN A 101 14.65 -24.58 13.96
C GLN A 101 14.96 -23.09 14.04
N LEU A 102 14.59 -22.48 15.16
CA LEU A 102 14.94 -21.12 15.53
C LEU A 102 15.98 -21.19 16.64
N LYS A 103 17.14 -20.55 16.43
CA LYS A 103 18.18 -20.41 17.45
C LYS A 103 18.12 -18.98 17.98
N GLN A 104 17.95 -18.83 19.29
CA GLN A 104 17.96 -17.51 19.94
C GLN A 104 19.22 -16.71 19.52
N PRO A 105 19.10 -15.40 19.22
CA PRO A 105 17.93 -14.54 19.39
C PRO A 105 16.94 -14.57 18.20
N LYS A 106 17.15 -15.43 17.19
CA LYS A 106 16.27 -15.49 16.02
C LYS A 106 14.91 -16.07 16.40
N THR A 107 13.86 -15.34 16.05
CA THR A 107 12.46 -15.69 16.34
C THR A 107 11.62 -15.87 15.09
N VAL A 108 12.16 -15.54 13.92
CA VAL A 108 11.48 -15.66 12.63
C VAL A 108 12.40 -16.36 11.62
N LEU A 109 11.88 -17.38 10.95
CA LEU A 109 12.49 -17.99 9.79
C LEU A 109 11.74 -17.47 8.56
N ALA A 110 12.40 -16.58 7.83
CA ALA A 110 11.95 -16.10 6.54
C ALA A 110 12.41 -17.09 5.47
N THR A 111 11.55 -17.30 4.48
CA THR A 111 11.89 -18.03 3.26
C THR A 111 11.63 -17.14 2.08
N CYS A 112 12.13 -17.52 0.92
CA CYS A 112 11.69 -16.96 -0.33
C CYS A 112 11.10 -18.02 -1.26
N CYS A 113 10.27 -17.57 -2.19
CA CYS A 113 9.97 -18.28 -3.42
C CYS A 113 10.51 -17.48 -4.61
N HIS A 114 11.03 -18.21 -5.60
CA HIS A 114 11.41 -17.65 -6.88
C HIS A 114 10.20 -17.76 -7.81
N ASP A 115 9.78 -16.64 -8.36
CA ASP A 115 8.78 -16.62 -9.43
C ASP A 115 9.37 -15.90 -10.65
N HIS A 116 9.59 -16.66 -11.72
CA HIS A 116 10.22 -16.27 -12.98
C HIS A 116 11.58 -15.53 -12.86
N HIS A 117 11.61 -14.28 -12.38
CA HIS A 117 12.80 -13.42 -12.25
C HIS A 117 12.88 -12.64 -10.92
N SER A 118 11.95 -12.88 -9.99
CA SER A 118 11.84 -12.10 -8.76
C SER A 118 11.76 -13.00 -7.52
N ILE A 119 12.12 -12.42 -6.37
CA ILE A 119 12.19 -13.08 -5.08
C ILE A 119 11.11 -12.48 -4.19
N ILE A 120 10.19 -13.31 -3.69
CA ILE A 120 9.19 -12.89 -2.70
C ILE A 120 9.56 -13.50 -1.36
N TYR A 121 9.68 -12.65 -0.34
CA TYR A 121 9.94 -13.09 1.02
C TYR A 121 8.65 -13.35 1.79
N LEU A 122 8.64 -14.43 2.56
CA LEU A 122 7.51 -14.88 3.35
C LEU A 122 7.97 -15.35 4.74
N PRO A 123 7.18 -15.10 5.80
CA PRO A 123 7.37 -15.82 7.05
C PRO A 123 7.00 -17.27 6.83
N LEU A 124 7.89 -18.19 7.20
CA LEU A 124 7.60 -19.63 7.16
C LEU A 124 7.39 -20.18 8.56
N PHE A 125 8.26 -19.85 9.51
CA PHE A 125 8.26 -20.45 10.83
C PHE A 125 8.63 -19.42 11.88
N VAL A 126 7.71 -19.15 12.81
CA VAL A 126 7.76 -17.96 13.66
C VAL A 126 7.47 -18.34 15.10
N SER A 127 8.19 -17.77 16.05
CA SER A 127 7.85 -17.89 17.46
C SER A 127 6.54 -17.18 17.76
N THR A 128 5.56 -17.90 18.31
CA THR A 128 4.27 -17.35 18.71
C THR A 128 4.43 -16.25 19.76
N ALA A 129 5.36 -16.42 20.71
CA ALA A 129 5.68 -15.41 21.71
C ALA A 129 6.23 -14.12 21.08
N TYR A 130 7.02 -14.24 20.00
CA TYR A 130 7.50 -13.07 19.28
C TYR A 130 6.37 -12.33 18.56
N ILE A 131 5.47 -13.06 17.88
CA ILE A 131 4.30 -12.44 17.23
C ILE A 131 3.50 -11.64 18.27
N LYS A 132 3.18 -12.24 19.42
CA LYS A 132 2.50 -11.55 20.54
C LYS A 132 3.27 -10.32 21.04
N LYS A 133 4.59 -10.46 21.23
CA LYS A 133 5.46 -9.37 21.72
C LYS A 133 5.44 -8.14 20.83
N ILE A 134 5.36 -8.30 19.51
CA ILE A 134 5.37 -7.18 18.56
C ILE A 134 3.96 -6.62 18.28
N GLY A 135 2.93 -7.07 19.01
CA GLY A 135 1.54 -6.68 18.77
C GLY A 135 0.90 -7.39 17.59
N GLY A 136 1.38 -8.59 17.25
CA GLY A 136 0.80 -9.43 16.23
C GLY A 136 1.07 -8.95 14.80
N PHE A 137 -0.01 -8.86 14.04
CA PHE A 137 -0.03 -8.35 12.67
C PHE A 137 -0.55 -6.92 12.59
N SER A 138 -0.66 -6.25 13.75
CA SER A 138 -1.24 -4.91 13.82
C SER A 138 -0.59 -3.94 12.84
N ASN A 139 -1.42 -3.15 12.17
CA ASN A 139 -1.01 -2.10 11.25
C ASN A 139 -0.33 -2.59 9.96
N VAL A 140 -0.66 -3.80 9.51
CA VAL A 140 -0.35 -4.28 8.16
C VAL A 140 -1.63 -4.27 7.33
N LYS A 141 -1.92 -3.12 6.73
CA LYS A 141 -3.00 -2.99 5.75
C LYS A 141 -2.43 -2.97 4.34
N THR A 142 -2.88 -3.90 3.51
CA THR A 142 -2.43 -4.04 2.13
C THR A 142 -3.60 -3.92 1.17
N PRO A 143 -3.37 -3.40 -0.06
CA PRO A 143 -4.43 -3.20 -1.05
C PRO A 143 -5.07 -4.50 -1.53
N PHE A 144 -4.38 -5.63 -1.32
CA PHE A 144 -4.87 -6.96 -1.60
C PHE A 144 -4.21 -7.95 -0.64
N LYS A 145 -4.92 -9.04 -0.38
CA LYS A 145 -4.58 -10.07 0.60
C LYS A 145 -3.23 -10.75 0.37
N GLU A 146 -2.83 -10.94 -0.90
CA GLU A 146 -1.58 -11.62 -1.26
C GLU A 146 -0.33 -10.89 -0.77
N ALA A 147 -0.43 -9.58 -0.55
CA ALA A 147 0.66 -8.76 -0.03
C ALA A 147 0.80 -8.81 1.51
N PHE A 148 -0.16 -9.37 2.25
CA PHE A 148 -0.22 -9.27 3.71
C PHE A 148 1.03 -9.84 4.40
N LEU A 149 1.37 -11.11 4.15
CA LEU A 149 2.55 -11.73 4.76
C LEU A 149 3.88 -11.15 4.25
N PRO A 150 4.07 -10.88 2.95
CA PRO A 150 5.24 -10.16 2.44
C PRO A 150 5.44 -8.78 3.09
N ALA A 151 4.35 -8.02 3.25
CA ALA A 151 4.39 -6.71 3.89
C ALA A 151 4.73 -6.80 5.39
N TRP A 152 4.14 -7.78 6.10
CA TRP A 152 4.44 -8.01 7.51
C TRP A 152 5.92 -8.35 7.72
N ILE A 153 6.48 -9.30 6.94
CA ILE A 153 7.87 -9.70 7.13
C ILE A 153 8.88 -8.61 6.72
N ALA A 154 8.52 -7.76 5.76
CA ALA A 154 9.31 -6.58 5.40
C ALA A 154 9.38 -5.52 6.52
N ASN A 155 8.48 -5.57 7.51
CA ASN A 155 8.38 -4.57 8.57
C ASN A 155 8.85 -5.04 9.95
N ILE A 156 9.25 -6.30 10.12
CA ILE A 156 9.80 -6.81 11.38
C ILE A 156 11.34 -6.64 11.45
N ASP A 157 11.89 -6.65 12.66
CA ASP A 157 13.34 -6.51 12.87
C ASP A 157 14.13 -7.66 12.22
N LYS A 158 15.10 -7.32 11.37
CA LYS A 158 16.02 -8.27 10.71
C LYS A 158 16.90 -9.03 11.72
N SER A 159 17.21 -8.41 12.86
CA SER A 159 17.99 -9.06 13.92
C SER A 159 17.30 -10.34 14.43
N CYS A 160 15.97 -10.40 14.32
CA CYS A 160 15.13 -11.53 14.70
C CYS A 160 14.98 -12.59 13.60
N GLN A 161 15.46 -12.33 12.37
CA GLN A 161 15.20 -13.18 11.20
C GLN A 161 16.38 -14.09 10.83
N VAL A 162 16.07 -15.29 10.32
CA VAL A 162 17.00 -16.14 9.56
C VAL A 162 16.39 -16.48 8.20
N ASN A 163 17.14 -16.22 7.13
CA ASN A 163 16.68 -16.44 5.76
C ASN A 163 17.16 -17.80 5.27
N LYS A 164 16.24 -18.63 4.79
CA LYS A 164 16.55 -19.93 4.16
C LYS A 164 15.73 -20.11 2.89
N GLU A 165 16.41 -20.47 1.80
CA GLU A 165 15.76 -20.66 0.51
C GLU A 165 15.37 -22.13 0.27
N GLY A 166 14.50 -22.36 -0.71
CA GLY A 166 14.12 -23.71 -1.15
C GLY A 166 13.25 -24.51 -0.17
N LEU A 167 12.72 -23.85 0.88
CA LEU A 167 11.84 -24.49 1.86
C LEU A 167 10.38 -24.52 1.45
N ILE A 168 9.97 -23.63 0.54
CA ILE A 168 8.63 -23.58 -0.03
C ILE A 168 8.67 -23.72 -1.54
N LYS A 169 7.54 -24.14 -2.11
CA LYS A 169 7.29 -24.19 -3.56
C LYS A 169 5.91 -23.62 -3.85
N GLN A 170 5.76 -22.99 -5.00
CA GLN A 170 4.44 -22.58 -5.48
C GLN A 170 3.73 -23.78 -6.11
N ALA A 171 2.54 -24.10 -5.61
CA ALA A 171 1.76 -25.26 -6.02
C ALA A 171 0.87 -25.01 -7.23
N TRP A 172 0.58 -23.74 -7.52
CA TRP A 172 -0.30 -23.28 -8.60
C TRP A 172 0.01 -21.84 -8.99
N GLN A 173 -0.13 -21.53 -10.29
CA GLN A 173 -0.05 -20.17 -10.83
C GLN A 173 -1.29 -19.91 -11.68
N THR A 174 -2.07 -18.89 -11.33
CA THR A 174 -3.18 -18.41 -12.15
C THR A 174 -2.71 -17.19 -12.95
N VAL A 175 -2.66 -17.32 -14.27
CA VAL A 175 -2.12 -16.29 -15.17
C VAL A 175 -3.23 -15.31 -15.58
N THR A 176 -3.56 -14.37 -14.71
CA THR A 176 -4.36 -13.18 -15.07
C THR A 176 -3.49 -11.93 -15.03
N SER A 177 -3.89 -10.89 -15.76
CA SER A 177 -3.22 -9.58 -15.68
C SER A 177 -3.25 -9.01 -14.26
N THR A 178 -4.37 -9.18 -13.54
CA THR A 178 -4.49 -8.81 -12.12
C THR A 178 -3.45 -9.51 -11.25
N ASN A 179 -3.35 -10.84 -11.34
CA ASN A 179 -2.43 -11.59 -10.50
C ASN A 179 -0.98 -11.25 -10.83
N LYS A 180 -0.66 -11.05 -12.11
CA LYS A 180 0.67 -10.61 -12.54
C LYS A 180 1.03 -9.25 -11.94
N GLU A 181 0.15 -8.27 -11.99
CA GLU A 181 0.44 -6.94 -11.42
C GLU A 181 0.48 -6.94 -9.90
N LYS A 182 -0.37 -7.73 -9.23
CA LYS A 182 -0.26 -7.95 -7.78
C LYS A 182 1.10 -8.54 -7.42
N GLN A 183 1.53 -9.57 -8.13
CA GLN A 183 2.83 -10.22 -7.94
C GLN A 183 3.99 -9.23 -8.12
N LEU A 184 4.00 -8.47 -9.21
CA LEU A 184 5.00 -7.43 -9.46
C LEU A 184 5.06 -6.36 -8.35
N MET A 185 3.95 -6.12 -7.66
CA MET A 185 3.93 -5.22 -6.50
C MET A 185 4.44 -5.91 -5.23
N ILE A 186 4.08 -7.18 -5.00
CA ILE A 186 4.54 -7.96 -3.85
C ILE A 186 6.06 -8.10 -3.85
N GLU A 187 6.65 -8.34 -5.02
CA GLU A 187 8.10 -8.47 -5.22
C GLU A 187 8.89 -7.22 -4.80
N LYS A 188 8.21 -6.07 -4.69
CA LYS A 188 8.84 -4.83 -4.25
C LYS A 188 8.99 -4.78 -2.73
N TYR A 189 8.30 -5.61 -1.96
CA TYR A 189 8.58 -5.70 -0.52
C TYR A 189 9.95 -6.34 -0.31
N GLN A 190 10.82 -5.63 0.38
CA GLN A 190 12.18 -6.08 0.71
C GLN A 190 12.34 -6.23 2.22
N LEU A 191 13.21 -7.16 2.63
CA LEU A 191 13.54 -7.35 4.04
C LEU A 191 14.42 -6.23 4.62
N GLU A 192 15.02 -5.41 3.75
CA GLU A 192 15.89 -4.32 4.14
C GLU A 192 15.27 -2.99 3.76
N LYS A 193 15.25 -2.08 4.73
CA LYS A 193 14.93 -0.68 4.47
C LYS A 193 16.20 0.06 4.06
N ASN A 194 16.08 0.89 3.03
CA ASN A 194 17.12 1.83 2.64
C ASN A 194 17.17 3.00 3.62
N LYS A 195 18.37 3.56 3.81
CA LYS A 195 18.52 4.80 4.57
C LYS A 195 17.83 5.95 3.82
N ARG A 196 17.30 6.92 4.58
CA ARG A 196 16.81 8.18 4.00
C ARG A 196 17.95 8.84 3.24
N SER A 197 17.75 9.00 1.94
CA SER A 197 18.67 9.67 1.02
C SER A 197 18.11 11.02 0.59
N SER A 198 18.97 11.92 0.14
CA SER A 198 18.53 13.16 -0.50
C SER A 198 18.03 12.89 -1.93
N PRO A 199 17.09 13.70 -2.45
CA PRO A 199 16.42 14.82 -1.76
C PRO A 199 15.32 14.34 -0.81
N SER A 200 14.93 15.18 0.17
CA SER A 200 13.90 14.83 1.15
C SER A 200 12.49 14.93 0.56
N LEU A 201 11.60 14.04 1.00
CA LEU A 201 10.25 13.88 0.47
C LEU A 201 9.22 13.72 1.60
N THR A 202 8.18 14.55 1.56
CA THR A 202 6.99 14.45 2.42
C THR A 202 5.81 13.94 1.62
N VAL A 203 5.02 13.04 2.19
CA VAL A 203 3.69 12.71 1.64
C VAL A 203 2.61 13.49 2.40
N LEU A 204 1.67 14.07 1.67
CA LEU A 204 0.46 14.69 2.19
C LEU A 204 -0.75 13.79 1.89
N ILE A 205 -1.55 13.51 2.91
CA ILE A 205 -2.80 12.76 2.78
C ILE A 205 -3.94 13.61 3.34
N SER A 206 -4.94 13.91 2.52
CA SER A 206 -6.19 14.50 2.97
C SER A 206 -7.28 13.44 3.01
N ASN A 207 -7.91 13.27 4.16
CA ASN A 207 -8.94 12.26 4.39
C ASN A 207 -10.30 12.93 4.66
N TYR A 208 -11.35 12.43 4.02
CA TYR A 208 -12.74 12.74 4.38
C TYR A 208 -13.62 11.53 4.07
N ASN A 209 -14.16 10.89 5.10
CA ASN A 209 -15.05 9.74 4.99
C ASN A 209 -14.49 8.56 4.15
N MET A 210 -13.25 8.13 4.42
CA MET A 210 -12.59 7.01 3.75
C MET A 210 -12.20 5.88 4.71
N GLU A 211 -13.05 5.58 5.70
CA GLU A 211 -12.74 4.56 6.73
C GLU A 211 -12.36 3.20 6.13
N LYS A 212 -12.88 2.86 4.96
CA LYS A 212 -12.62 1.58 4.27
C LYS A 212 -11.22 1.50 3.67
N TYR A 213 -10.59 2.64 3.39
CA TYR A 213 -9.41 2.70 2.52
C TYR A 213 -8.21 3.40 3.16
N VAL A 214 -8.46 4.36 4.05
CA VAL A 214 -7.42 5.26 4.59
C VAL A 214 -6.26 4.52 5.25
N GLU A 215 -6.53 3.41 5.94
CA GLU A 215 -5.46 2.63 6.56
C GLU A 215 -4.54 1.97 5.52
N THR A 216 -5.07 1.60 4.34
CA THR A 216 -4.23 1.09 3.23
C THR A 216 -3.34 2.20 2.67
N ALA A 217 -3.89 3.41 2.51
CA ALA A 217 -3.12 4.57 2.04
C ALA A 217 -1.95 4.87 3.00
N VAL A 218 -2.24 5.00 4.30
CA VAL A 218 -1.23 5.26 5.33
C VAL A 218 -0.23 4.11 5.44
N ALA A 219 -0.70 2.86 5.46
CA ALA A 219 0.17 1.69 5.50
C ALA A 219 1.16 1.69 4.33
N SER A 220 0.70 2.00 3.11
CA SER A 220 1.56 2.07 1.93
C SER A 220 2.70 3.09 2.05
N CYS A 221 2.50 4.19 2.80
CA CYS A 221 3.55 5.16 3.10
C CYS A 221 4.52 4.68 4.17
N THR A 222 4.04 3.94 5.18
CA THR A 222 4.90 3.43 6.27
C THR A 222 5.71 2.19 5.90
N LEU A 223 5.23 1.42 4.92
CA LEU A 223 5.83 0.19 4.42
C LEU A 223 6.81 0.42 3.25
N GLN A 224 7.21 1.68 3.01
CA GLN A 224 8.21 1.98 2.00
C GLN A 224 9.58 1.37 2.36
N ILE A 225 10.28 0.86 1.34
CA ILE A 225 11.67 0.38 1.46
C ILE A 225 12.56 1.54 1.88
N GLU A 226 12.42 2.71 1.27
CA GLU A 226 13.03 3.95 1.76
C GLU A 226 11.95 4.79 2.45
N PRO A 227 12.08 5.11 3.75
CA PRO A 227 11.02 5.82 4.46
C PRO A 227 10.89 7.26 3.99
N PHE A 228 9.66 7.79 4.01
CA PHE A 228 9.42 9.22 3.91
C PHE A 228 10.12 10.00 5.03
N ASP A 229 10.43 11.26 4.75
CA ASP A 229 10.96 12.20 5.73
C ASP A 229 9.83 12.70 6.66
N GLN A 230 8.64 12.96 6.11
CA GLN A 230 7.41 13.22 6.87
C GLN A 230 6.20 12.57 6.17
N ILE A 231 5.25 12.08 6.97
CA ILE A 231 3.93 11.65 6.55
C ILE A 231 2.93 12.55 7.27
N LEU A 232 2.37 13.52 6.57
CA LEU A 232 1.42 14.47 7.15
C LEU A 232 0.01 14.13 6.68
N ILE A 233 -0.86 13.85 7.64
CA ILE A 233 -2.24 13.41 7.38
C ILE A 233 -3.16 14.46 7.96
N ILE A 234 -4.21 14.84 7.23
CA ILE A 234 -5.28 15.67 7.75
C ILE A 234 -6.63 15.00 7.57
N ASP A 235 -7.34 14.83 8.68
CA ASP A 235 -8.77 14.54 8.63
C ASP A 235 -9.56 15.85 8.43
N ASP A 236 -10.24 15.95 7.29
CA ASP A 236 -11.06 17.09 6.90
C ASP A 236 -12.48 16.98 7.47
N GLY A 237 -12.60 16.58 8.74
CA GLY A 237 -13.86 16.54 9.48
C GLY A 237 -14.73 15.37 9.09
N SER A 238 -14.14 14.16 9.05
CA SER A 238 -14.88 12.94 8.76
C SER A 238 -15.98 12.68 9.78
N THR A 239 -17.08 12.12 9.30
CA THR A 239 -18.25 11.69 10.09
C THR A 239 -18.33 10.17 10.25
N ASP A 240 -17.49 9.42 9.54
CA ASP A 240 -17.34 7.98 9.66
C ASP A 240 -16.22 7.62 10.66
N ASN A 241 -15.80 6.35 10.70
CA ASN A 241 -14.75 5.89 11.62
C ASN A 241 -13.32 6.21 11.14
N SER A 242 -13.13 7.07 10.13
CA SER A 242 -11.80 7.37 9.58
C SER A 242 -10.84 7.95 10.62
N LEU A 243 -11.31 8.89 11.44
CA LEU A 243 -10.45 9.55 12.44
C LEU A 243 -9.91 8.54 13.46
N ASN A 244 -10.75 7.63 13.95
CA ASN A 244 -10.34 6.60 14.89
C ASN A 244 -9.32 5.64 14.30
N LYS A 245 -9.46 5.30 13.01
CA LYS A 245 -8.48 4.51 12.26
C LYS A 245 -7.16 5.25 12.11
N LEU A 246 -7.19 6.54 11.79
CA LEU A 246 -6.00 7.38 11.65
C LEU A 246 -5.25 7.57 12.97
N LEU A 247 -5.94 7.66 14.11
CA LEU A 247 -5.33 7.79 15.43
C LEU A 247 -4.40 6.62 15.78
N GLN A 248 -4.62 5.43 15.21
CA GLN A 248 -3.75 4.26 15.42
C GLN A 248 -2.34 4.43 14.82
N TRP A 249 -2.16 5.40 13.91
CA TRP A 249 -0.92 5.63 13.17
C TRP A 249 -0.07 6.78 13.73
N ASP A 250 -0.64 7.61 14.61
CA ASP A 250 -0.02 8.85 15.11
C ASP A 250 1.15 8.59 16.09
N ASN A 251 1.29 7.36 16.58
CA ASN A 251 2.41 6.94 17.42
C ASN A 251 3.72 6.70 16.65
N ARG A 252 3.71 6.80 15.31
CA ARG A 252 4.89 6.58 14.47
C ARG A 252 5.70 7.85 14.33
N GLU A 253 7.02 7.74 14.49
CA GLU A 253 7.95 8.87 14.48
C GLU A 253 7.79 9.81 13.27
N GLN A 254 7.52 9.25 12.07
CA GLN A 254 7.37 10.01 10.84
C GLN A 254 5.93 10.47 10.54
N VAL A 255 4.92 10.03 11.29
CA VAL A 255 3.50 10.33 11.04
C VAL A 255 3.05 11.48 11.94
N ARG A 256 2.29 12.40 11.38
CA ARG A 256 1.60 13.44 12.15
C ARG A 256 0.17 13.59 11.64
N LEU A 257 -0.79 13.43 12.53
CA LEU A 257 -2.21 13.62 12.26
C LEU A 257 -2.67 15.03 12.64
N PHE A 258 -3.41 15.66 11.72
CA PHE A 258 -4.09 16.93 11.94
C PHE A 258 -5.59 16.74 11.74
N THR A 259 -6.39 17.61 12.34
CA THR A 259 -7.84 17.64 12.13
C THR A 259 -8.31 19.06 11.80
N LYS A 260 -9.43 19.16 11.08
CA LYS A 260 -10.16 20.41 10.87
C LYS A 260 -11.64 20.11 10.58
N ASN A 261 -12.48 21.13 10.65
CA ASN A 261 -13.84 21.05 10.10
C ASN A 261 -13.78 20.93 8.58
N ASN A 262 -14.70 20.17 7.97
CA ASN A 262 -14.75 19.96 6.52
C ASN A 262 -14.71 21.28 5.74
N GLY A 263 -13.79 21.37 4.78
CA GLY A 263 -13.68 22.53 3.90
C GLY A 263 -13.10 22.23 2.52
N GLY A 264 -12.92 20.96 2.16
CA GLY A 264 -12.38 20.52 0.89
C GLY A 264 -10.87 20.25 0.92
N LYS A 265 -10.45 19.36 0.01
CA LYS A 265 -9.07 18.87 -0.13
C LYS A 265 -8.03 19.99 -0.24
N ALA A 266 -8.24 20.99 -1.08
CA ALA A 266 -7.31 22.12 -1.22
C ALA A 266 -7.06 22.85 0.11
N LYS A 267 -8.11 23.15 0.89
CA LYS A 267 -7.97 23.79 2.21
C LYS A 267 -7.26 22.87 3.21
N ALA A 268 -7.53 21.57 3.12
CA ALA A 268 -6.90 20.58 3.98
C ALA A 268 -5.39 20.48 3.70
N LEU A 269 -4.98 20.34 2.44
CA LEU A 269 -3.58 20.30 2.02
C LEU A 269 -2.85 21.62 2.33
N ASN A 270 -3.49 22.77 2.12
CA ASN A 270 -2.91 24.07 2.50
C ASN A 270 -2.68 24.20 4.00
N LYS A 271 -3.52 23.58 4.85
CA LYS A 271 -3.30 23.56 6.30
C LYS A 271 -2.07 22.74 6.69
N LEU A 272 -1.68 21.74 5.89
CA LEU A 272 -0.46 20.95 6.09
C LEU A 272 0.80 21.65 5.59
N LEU A 273 0.71 22.49 4.56
CA LEU A 273 1.85 23.09 3.87
C LEU A 273 2.86 23.82 4.78
N PRO A 274 2.46 24.57 5.83
CA PRO A 274 3.40 25.17 6.78
C PRO A 274 4.27 24.17 7.55
N TYR A 275 3.79 22.94 7.75
CA TYR A 275 4.48 21.89 8.50
C TYR A 275 5.44 21.05 7.63
N VAL A 276 5.44 21.27 6.32
CA VAL A 276 6.36 20.59 5.39
C VAL A 276 7.75 21.22 5.48
N THR A 277 8.74 20.40 5.81
CA THR A 277 10.16 20.75 5.90
C THR A 277 11.01 20.13 4.78
N SER A 278 10.48 19.16 4.04
CA SER A 278 11.17 18.49 2.94
C SER A 278 11.29 19.36 1.68
N GLU A 279 12.27 19.04 0.83
CA GLU A 279 12.47 19.71 -0.46
C GLU A 279 11.32 19.45 -1.43
N PHE A 280 10.73 18.26 -1.37
CA PHE A 280 9.61 17.85 -2.22
C PHE A 280 8.41 17.34 -1.44
N ILE A 281 7.24 17.43 -2.07
CA ILE A 281 5.95 16.94 -1.59
C ILE A 281 5.38 15.96 -2.62
N VAL A 282 4.82 14.84 -2.19
CA VAL A 282 3.92 14.00 -2.99
C VAL A 282 2.54 13.98 -2.35
N GLU A 283 1.49 14.06 -3.16
CA GLU A 283 0.12 13.84 -2.70
C GLU A 283 -0.25 12.36 -2.81
N LEU A 284 -0.99 11.87 -1.81
CA LEU A 284 -1.67 10.57 -1.86
C LEU A 284 -3.11 10.73 -1.39
N ASP A 285 -4.05 10.34 -2.24
CA ASP A 285 -5.47 10.30 -1.90
C ASP A 285 -5.76 9.17 -0.90
N ALA A 286 -6.72 9.39 0.01
CA ALA A 286 -6.99 8.48 1.12
C ALA A 286 -7.61 7.13 0.70
N ASP A 287 -8.06 7.01 -0.55
CA ASP A 287 -8.57 5.79 -1.18
C ASP A 287 -7.53 5.03 -2.03
N ASP A 288 -6.37 5.64 -2.26
CA ASP A 288 -5.30 5.15 -3.12
C ASP A 288 -4.12 4.54 -2.33
N TRP A 289 -3.08 4.08 -3.02
CA TRP A 289 -1.85 3.61 -2.37
C TRP A 289 -0.60 3.73 -3.26
N LEU A 290 0.56 3.72 -2.61
CA LEU A 290 1.87 3.71 -3.25
C LEU A 290 2.48 2.30 -3.34
N ASP A 291 3.30 2.08 -4.36
CA ASP A 291 4.17 0.90 -4.45
C ASP A 291 5.21 0.90 -3.32
N PRO A 292 5.65 -0.25 -2.78
CA PRO A 292 6.63 -0.32 -1.69
C PRO A 292 7.99 0.37 -1.96
N ASN A 293 8.36 0.56 -3.23
CA ASN A 293 9.61 1.22 -3.61
C ASN A 293 9.41 2.66 -4.14
N ALA A 294 8.20 3.22 -4.02
CA ALA A 294 7.83 4.53 -4.56
C ALA A 294 8.84 5.63 -4.21
N VAL A 295 9.21 5.75 -2.93
CA VAL A 295 10.13 6.80 -2.45
C VAL A 295 11.49 6.71 -3.16
N SER A 296 12.09 5.51 -3.19
CA SER A 296 13.40 5.30 -3.83
C SER A 296 13.40 5.62 -5.33
N ILE A 297 12.31 5.27 -6.02
CA ILE A 297 12.15 5.51 -7.45
C ILE A 297 12.00 7.01 -7.71
N VAL A 298 11.16 7.69 -6.92
CA VAL A 298 10.95 9.13 -7.04
C VAL A 298 12.26 9.88 -6.75
N LYS A 299 12.94 9.59 -5.64
CA LYS A 299 14.20 10.28 -5.27
C LYS A 299 15.30 10.11 -6.32
N LYS A 300 15.41 8.94 -6.95
CA LYS A 300 16.32 8.71 -8.08
C LYS A 300 16.14 9.73 -9.21
N TYR A 301 14.89 10.10 -9.52
CA TYR A 301 14.60 11.10 -10.55
C TYR A 301 14.73 12.52 -10.03
N LEU A 302 14.34 12.78 -8.78
CA LEU A 302 14.49 14.09 -8.16
C LEU A 302 15.96 14.55 -8.07
N LEU A 303 16.90 13.62 -7.85
CA LEU A 303 18.34 13.89 -7.87
C LEU A 303 18.85 14.51 -9.19
N LYS A 304 18.15 14.26 -10.29
CA LYS A 304 18.52 14.74 -11.63
C LYS A 304 17.60 15.86 -12.13
N LEU A 305 16.67 16.30 -11.29
CA LEU A 305 15.63 17.25 -11.66
C LEU A 305 16.19 18.68 -11.70
N SER A 306 15.88 19.43 -12.76
CA SER A 306 16.25 20.85 -12.85
C SER A 306 15.62 21.65 -11.70
N LYS A 307 16.33 22.68 -11.23
CA LYS A 307 15.85 23.61 -10.19
C LYS A 307 14.61 24.40 -10.62
N GLU A 308 14.42 24.59 -11.92
CA GLU A 308 13.28 25.29 -12.53
C GLU A 308 12.03 24.41 -12.66
N THR A 309 12.16 23.11 -12.43
CA THR A 309 11.02 22.18 -12.46
C THR A 309 10.23 22.27 -11.17
N SER A 310 8.93 22.56 -11.30
CA SER A 310 8.00 22.64 -10.18
C SER A 310 7.32 21.32 -9.86
N VAL A 311 7.07 20.48 -10.86
CA VAL A 311 6.39 19.20 -10.70
C VAL A 311 7.11 18.12 -11.50
N LEU A 312 7.48 17.04 -10.81
CA LEU A 312 7.76 15.75 -11.43
C LEU A 312 6.46 14.94 -11.43
N TYR A 313 6.09 14.34 -12.56
CA TYR A 313 4.97 13.43 -12.64
C TYR A 313 5.28 12.20 -13.49
N GLY A 314 4.48 11.16 -13.31
CA GLY A 314 4.66 9.89 -14.01
C GLY A 314 3.35 9.26 -14.43
N ASN A 315 3.23 7.97 -14.18
CA ASN A 315 2.07 7.16 -14.52
C ASN A 315 1.41 6.61 -13.24
N PHE A 316 0.15 6.20 -13.38
CA PHE A 316 -0.57 5.47 -12.34
C PHE A 316 -1.19 4.18 -12.87
N ARG A 317 -1.27 3.18 -11.99
CA ARG A 317 -2.06 1.96 -12.21
C ARG A 317 -3.50 2.22 -11.79
N ARG A 318 -4.46 1.67 -12.54
CA ARG A 318 -5.88 1.69 -12.17
C ARG A 318 -6.30 0.32 -11.70
N TRP A 319 -7.03 0.31 -10.59
CA TRP A 319 -7.57 -0.88 -9.97
C TRP A 319 -9.06 -0.68 -9.71
N LYS A 320 -9.87 -1.71 -9.94
CA LYS A 320 -11.30 -1.67 -9.64
C LYS A 320 -11.60 -2.52 -8.41
N GLN A 321 -12.15 -1.90 -7.38
CA GLN A 321 -12.66 -2.62 -6.20
C GLN A 321 -13.86 -3.49 -6.62
N VAL A 322 -13.78 -4.78 -6.30
CA VAL A 322 -14.86 -5.76 -6.49
C VAL A 322 -14.96 -6.59 -5.21
N ASN A 323 -16.01 -6.34 -4.44
CA ASN A 323 -16.16 -6.88 -3.08
C ASN A 323 -14.92 -6.55 -2.25
N GLU A 324 -14.25 -7.55 -1.67
CA GLU A 324 -13.03 -7.39 -0.86
C GLU A 324 -11.74 -7.44 -1.69
N ASP A 325 -11.83 -7.69 -3.01
CA ASP A 325 -10.67 -7.80 -3.89
C ASP A 325 -10.57 -6.61 -4.85
N ILE A 326 -9.43 -6.50 -5.54
CA ILE A 326 -9.18 -5.50 -6.56
C ILE A 326 -8.76 -6.14 -7.89
N LEU A 327 -9.29 -5.60 -8.98
CA LEU A 327 -8.98 -6.03 -10.34
C LEU A 327 -8.13 -5.01 -11.06
N PHE A 328 -7.04 -5.45 -11.68
CA PHE A 328 -6.21 -4.56 -12.48
C PHE A 328 -6.94 -4.12 -13.75
N LYS A 329 -6.97 -2.81 -14.02
CA LYS A 329 -7.64 -2.20 -15.17
C LYS A 329 -6.67 -1.69 -16.24
N GLY A 330 -5.40 -1.52 -15.91
CA GLY A 330 -4.38 -0.99 -16.83
C GLY A 330 -3.53 0.11 -16.19
N ILE A 331 -2.57 0.60 -16.96
CA ILE A 331 -1.73 1.75 -16.61
C ILE A 331 -2.18 2.94 -17.45
N SER A 332 -2.40 4.08 -16.81
CA SER A 332 -2.58 5.36 -17.51
C SER A 332 -1.21 6.00 -17.64
N LYS A 333 -0.72 6.10 -18.88
CA LYS A 333 0.59 6.70 -19.14
C LYS A 333 0.48 8.18 -19.43
N GLY A 334 1.29 8.96 -18.72
CA GLY A 334 1.51 10.37 -19.04
C GLY A 334 2.26 10.55 -20.35
N LYS A 335 2.52 11.82 -20.66
CA LYS A 335 3.29 12.36 -21.78
C LYS A 335 3.90 13.67 -21.28
N SER A 336 4.86 14.20 -22.01
CA SER A 336 5.38 15.54 -21.72
C SER A 336 4.29 16.59 -21.93
N VAL A 337 4.32 17.63 -21.11
CA VAL A 337 3.46 18.81 -21.21
C VAL A 337 4.35 20.02 -21.35
N ASP A 338 4.20 20.73 -22.47
CA ASP A 338 4.83 22.01 -22.76
C ASP A 338 3.75 23.09 -22.92
N GLY A 339 3.37 23.71 -21.81
CA GLY A 339 2.38 24.79 -21.77
C GLY A 339 0.94 24.34 -21.50
N GLU A 340 0.06 25.35 -21.43
CA GLU A 340 -1.34 25.20 -21.02
C GLU A 340 -2.16 24.36 -22.00
N ALA A 341 -1.98 24.54 -23.31
CA ALA A 341 -2.73 23.81 -24.33
C ALA A 341 -2.53 22.29 -24.24
N GLU A 342 -1.29 21.85 -24.03
CA GLU A 342 -0.97 20.43 -23.88
C GLU A 342 -1.52 19.88 -22.55
N LEU A 343 -1.38 20.63 -21.45
CA LEU A 343 -1.95 20.25 -20.15
C LEU A 343 -3.47 20.04 -20.25
N MET A 344 -4.14 20.91 -20.99
CA MET A 344 -5.59 20.88 -21.21
C MET A 344 -6.05 19.75 -22.12
N SER A 345 -5.16 19.20 -22.95
CA SER A 345 -5.46 18.06 -23.82
C SER A 345 -5.51 16.71 -23.08
N TYR A 346 -5.12 16.67 -21.80
CA TYR A 346 -5.14 15.46 -21.01
C TYR A 346 -6.55 14.96 -20.72
N SER A 347 -6.81 13.70 -21.08
CA SER A 347 -8.07 13.04 -20.77
C SER A 347 -8.20 12.59 -19.30
N PHE A 348 -7.14 12.75 -18.51
CA PHE A 348 -7.10 12.37 -17.10
C PHE A 348 -6.03 13.21 -16.36
N PRO A 349 -6.19 13.48 -15.05
CA PRO A 349 -5.25 14.30 -14.30
C PRO A 349 -3.84 13.69 -14.29
N LEU A 350 -2.81 14.54 -14.44
CA LEU A 350 -1.42 14.13 -14.30
C LEU A 350 -1.20 13.54 -12.89
N GLY A 351 -0.54 12.38 -12.78
CA GLY A 351 -0.35 11.70 -11.50
C GLY A 351 0.65 10.54 -11.57
N PRO A 352 1.40 10.23 -10.50
CA PRO A 352 1.48 10.98 -9.25
C PRO A 352 2.14 12.35 -9.45
N ARG A 353 1.80 13.33 -8.62
CA ARG A 353 2.35 14.69 -8.68
C ARG A 353 3.32 14.90 -7.53
N ILE A 354 4.57 15.20 -7.86
CA ILE A 354 5.64 15.47 -6.90
C ILE A 354 6.09 16.91 -7.07
N TYR A 355 5.70 17.75 -6.12
CA TYR A 355 5.91 19.20 -6.14
C TYR A 355 7.22 19.56 -5.48
N ARG A 356 7.93 20.54 -6.05
CA ARG A 356 9.00 21.25 -5.35
C ARG A 356 8.37 22.16 -4.29
N THR A 357 8.66 21.90 -3.02
CA THR A 357 8.03 22.57 -1.87
C THR A 357 8.18 24.08 -1.93
N SER A 358 9.36 24.59 -2.29
CA SER A 358 9.63 26.03 -2.36
C SER A 358 8.78 26.75 -3.41
N ILE A 359 8.58 26.12 -4.59
CA ILE A 359 7.76 26.70 -5.66
C ILE A 359 6.28 26.64 -5.26
N LEU A 360 5.81 25.50 -4.74
CA LEU A 360 4.42 25.37 -4.29
C LEU A 360 4.06 26.41 -3.21
N LYS A 361 4.96 26.64 -2.24
CA LYS A 361 4.79 27.70 -1.23
C LYS A 361 4.80 29.10 -1.85
N LYS A 362 5.70 29.38 -2.81
CA LYS A 362 5.80 30.68 -3.49
C LYS A 362 4.52 31.06 -4.23
N VAL A 363 3.83 30.09 -4.83
CA VAL A 363 2.58 30.33 -5.58
C VAL A 363 1.32 30.36 -4.70
N GLY A 364 1.47 30.22 -3.38
CA GLY A 364 0.36 30.29 -2.42
C GLY A 364 -0.32 28.96 -2.10
N GLY A 365 0.28 27.83 -2.49
CA GLY A 365 -0.28 26.49 -2.25
C GLY A 365 -1.34 26.08 -3.27
N PHE A 366 -2.26 25.21 -2.84
CA PHE A 366 -3.33 24.66 -3.67
C PHE A 366 -4.47 25.67 -3.84
N PRO A 367 -4.91 26.02 -5.07
CA PRO A 367 -6.00 26.96 -5.28
C PRO A 367 -7.31 26.48 -4.65
N VAL A 368 -7.94 27.35 -3.86
CA VAL A 368 -9.32 27.14 -3.38
C VAL A 368 -10.25 27.79 -4.38
N ILE A 369 -10.98 26.98 -5.13
CA ILE A 369 -11.85 27.44 -6.23
C ILE A 369 -13.29 27.36 -5.75
N ASP A 370 -14.19 28.27 -6.12
CA ASP A 370 -15.58 28.21 -5.62
C ASP A 370 -16.48 27.22 -6.40
N PHE A 371 -15.97 26.58 -7.45
CA PHE A 371 -16.72 25.62 -8.26
C PHE A 371 -16.99 24.32 -7.50
N GLU A 372 -18.26 23.89 -7.50
CA GLU A 372 -18.73 22.75 -6.71
C GLU A 372 -18.30 22.86 -5.23
N SER A 373 -18.37 24.08 -4.67
CA SER A 373 -17.93 24.41 -3.31
C SER A 373 -16.43 24.18 -3.03
N GLY A 374 -15.59 24.15 -4.08
CA GLY A 374 -14.14 23.99 -3.98
C GLY A 374 -13.64 22.58 -3.75
N ARG A 375 -14.37 21.62 -4.31
CA ARG A 375 -14.16 20.19 -4.07
C ARG A 375 -13.68 19.43 -5.30
N LEU A 376 -13.53 20.09 -6.45
CA LEU A 376 -13.08 19.44 -7.68
C LEU A 376 -11.96 20.22 -8.35
N TYR A 377 -11.02 19.47 -8.92
CA TYR A 377 -9.99 19.93 -9.87
C TYR A 377 -8.99 20.94 -9.29
N GLU A 378 -8.75 20.88 -7.99
CA GLU A 378 -7.67 21.63 -7.33
C GLU A 378 -6.30 21.24 -7.89
N ASP A 379 -6.13 19.96 -8.25
CA ASP A 379 -4.93 19.39 -8.85
C ASP A 379 -4.66 19.96 -10.25
N VAL A 380 -5.68 20.07 -11.10
CA VAL A 380 -5.57 20.70 -12.42
C VAL A 380 -5.28 22.19 -12.28
N SER A 381 -5.89 22.84 -11.30
CA SER A 381 -5.77 24.29 -11.14
C SER A 381 -4.40 24.73 -10.64
N ILE A 382 -3.78 23.97 -9.74
CA ILE A 382 -2.39 24.23 -9.36
C ILE A 382 -1.44 23.98 -10.55
N LEU A 383 -1.70 22.95 -11.36
CA LEU A 383 -0.89 22.68 -12.55
C LEU A 383 -1.00 23.81 -13.59
N LEU A 384 -2.19 24.36 -13.80
CA LEU A 384 -2.41 25.53 -14.68
C LEU A 384 -1.68 26.78 -14.18
N GLN A 385 -1.56 26.96 -12.86
CA GLN A 385 -0.78 28.07 -12.29
C GLN A 385 0.72 27.82 -12.45
N LEU A 386 1.18 26.59 -12.24
CA LEU A 386 2.60 26.24 -12.28
C LEU A 386 3.15 26.20 -13.70
N VAL A 387 2.40 25.70 -14.68
CA VAL A 387 2.86 25.58 -16.08
C VAL A 387 3.19 26.94 -16.72
N LYS A 388 2.61 28.03 -16.20
CA LYS A 388 2.87 29.40 -16.65
C LYS A 388 4.19 29.99 -16.14
N GLN A 389 4.73 29.42 -15.06
CA GLN A 389 5.86 30.01 -14.32
C GLN A 389 7.05 29.06 -14.20
N SER A 390 6.88 27.79 -14.58
CA SER A 390 7.85 26.73 -14.32
C SER A 390 7.61 25.51 -15.21
N LYS A 391 8.63 24.65 -15.30
CA LYS A 391 8.52 23.43 -16.08
C LYS A 391 7.81 22.32 -15.31
N LEU A 392 6.90 21.61 -15.98
CA LEU A 392 6.40 20.31 -15.55
C LEU A 392 7.26 19.22 -16.23
N HIS A 393 7.70 18.21 -15.49
CA HIS A 393 8.58 17.17 -16.01
C HIS A 393 7.93 15.79 -15.92
N TYR A 394 7.71 15.18 -17.07
CA TYR A 394 7.25 13.80 -17.19
C TYR A 394 8.42 12.82 -17.10
N GLN A 395 8.21 11.71 -16.40
CA GLN A 395 9.10 10.56 -16.43
C GLN A 395 8.29 9.25 -16.45
N ASP A 396 8.70 8.28 -17.28
CA ASP A 396 8.03 6.97 -17.41
C ASP A 396 8.32 6.05 -16.20
N PHE A 397 7.78 6.40 -15.03
CA PHE A 397 7.72 5.53 -13.86
C PHE A 397 6.26 5.33 -13.43
N THR A 398 5.97 4.19 -12.81
CA THR A 398 4.62 3.86 -12.32
C THR A 398 4.71 3.36 -10.88
N ILE A 399 4.33 4.21 -9.93
CA ILE A 399 4.43 3.96 -8.48
C ILE A 399 3.14 4.24 -7.72
N TYR A 400 2.15 4.84 -8.37
CA TYR A 400 0.89 5.27 -7.77
C TYR A 400 -0.25 4.39 -8.26
N ASN A 401 -1.17 4.02 -7.36
CA ASN A 401 -2.25 3.10 -7.65
C ASN A 401 -3.59 3.74 -7.29
N ILE A 402 -4.38 4.01 -8.32
CA ILE A 402 -5.73 4.57 -8.18
C ILE A 402 -6.74 3.46 -7.95
N ARG A 403 -7.58 3.63 -6.93
CA ARG A 403 -8.71 2.74 -6.62
C ARG A 403 -10.02 3.29 -7.17
N GLU A 404 -10.64 2.55 -8.07
CA GLU A 404 -12.01 2.79 -8.51
C GLU A 404 -12.99 2.02 -7.62
N HIS A 405 -13.80 2.72 -6.84
CA HIS A 405 -14.87 2.20 -6.01
C HIS A 405 -16.18 2.98 -6.21
N LYS A 406 -17.27 2.56 -5.55
CA LYS A 406 -18.61 3.16 -5.74
C LYS A 406 -18.68 4.64 -5.32
N GLU A 407 -17.85 5.03 -4.37
CA GLU A 407 -17.80 6.38 -3.79
C GLU A 407 -16.77 7.28 -4.51
N SER A 408 -16.03 6.76 -5.51
CA SER A 408 -15.02 7.54 -6.23
C SER A 408 -15.62 8.72 -6.99
N ILE A 409 -15.14 9.92 -6.68
CA ILE A 409 -15.67 11.20 -7.19
C ILE A 409 -15.55 11.30 -8.72
N THR A 410 -14.44 10.83 -9.30
CA THR A 410 -14.12 10.96 -10.73
C THR A 410 -15.13 10.23 -11.62
N LYS A 411 -15.74 9.15 -11.14
CA LYS A 411 -16.72 8.37 -11.91
C LYS A 411 -18.10 9.02 -11.93
N ASN A 412 -18.45 9.75 -10.87
CA ASN A 412 -19.75 10.40 -10.73
C ASN A 412 -19.80 11.78 -11.40
N ASN A 413 -18.64 12.38 -11.72
CA ASN A 413 -18.54 13.74 -12.22
C ASN A 413 -17.85 13.88 -13.60
N GLY A 414 -17.63 12.78 -14.34
CA GLY A 414 -17.00 12.84 -15.67
C GLY A 414 -17.71 13.75 -16.67
N SER A 415 -19.03 13.95 -16.54
CA SER A 415 -19.82 14.90 -17.32
C SER A 415 -19.54 16.37 -17.01
N LYS A 416 -18.95 16.69 -15.85
CA LYS A 416 -18.66 18.05 -15.38
C LYS A 416 -17.28 18.57 -15.82
N TRP A 417 -16.45 17.73 -16.46
CA TRP A 417 -15.11 18.13 -16.93
C TRP A 417 -15.19 19.30 -17.92
N ASN A 418 -16.04 19.18 -18.94
CA ASN A 418 -16.20 20.23 -19.95
C ASN A 418 -16.75 21.53 -19.34
N GLU A 419 -17.59 21.43 -18.32
CA GLU A 419 -18.12 22.59 -17.59
C GLU A 419 -17.04 23.29 -16.76
N PHE A 420 -16.16 22.53 -16.11
CA PHE A 420 -15.00 23.06 -15.39
C PHE A 420 -14.03 23.79 -16.33
N ILE A 421 -13.67 23.19 -17.47
CA ILE A 421 -12.79 23.82 -18.49
C ILE A 421 -13.38 25.17 -18.93
N ASN A 422 -14.68 25.21 -19.24
CA ASN A 422 -15.32 26.41 -19.78
C ASN A 422 -15.52 27.53 -18.73
N ASN A 423 -15.76 27.19 -17.46
CA ASN A 423 -16.10 28.18 -16.43
C ASN A 423 -14.91 28.71 -15.61
N ILE A 424 -13.82 27.94 -15.47
CA ILE A 424 -12.76 28.26 -14.49
C ILE A 424 -11.50 28.84 -15.12
N ILE A 425 -11.11 28.39 -16.32
CA ILE A 425 -9.91 28.87 -17.00
C ILE A 425 -9.90 30.40 -17.17
N PRO A 426 -11.01 31.06 -17.57
CA PRO A 426 -11.04 32.52 -17.66
C PRO A 426 -10.82 33.23 -16.31
N ARG A 427 -11.22 32.61 -15.19
CA ARG A 427 -11.13 33.19 -13.84
C ARG A 427 -9.75 33.03 -13.22
N ILE A 428 -9.06 31.91 -13.47
CA ILE A 428 -7.65 31.73 -13.06
C ILE A 428 -6.76 32.72 -13.80
N ASN A 429 -7.05 32.98 -15.08
CA ASN A 429 -6.33 33.98 -15.89
C ASN A 429 -6.50 35.42 -15.35
N ASN A 430 -7.67 35.75 -14.79
CA ASN A 430 -7.96 37.09 -14.27
C ASN A 430 -7.52 37.33 -12.81
N LYS A 431 -7.24 36.29 -12.01
CA LYS A 431 -6.79 36.41 -10.61
C LYS A 431 -5.27 36.32 -10.43
N SER A 432 -4.52 36.04 -11.50
CA SER A 432 -3.05 36.12 -11.44
C SER A 432 -2.66 37.60 -11.30
N PRO A 433 -1.90 38.00 -10.26
CA PRO A 433 -1.47 39.39 -10.14
C PRO A 433 -0.65 39.72 -11.39
N LYS A 434 -1.08 40.75 -12.13
CA LYS A 434 -0.23 41.39 -13.12
C LYS A 434 0.99 41.90 -12.35
N ILE A 435 2.12 41.23 -12.52
CA ILE A 435 3.40 41.81 -12.14
C ILE A 435 3.53 43.01 -13.07
N ASN A 436 3.33 44.21 -12.53
CA ASN A 436 3.66 45.43 -13.24
C ASN A 436 5.18 45.41 -13.46
N GLU A 437 5.61 45.05 -14.66
CA GLU A 437 6.88 45.55 -15.20
C GLU A 437 6.69 47.04 -15.42
N LYS A 438 7.13 47.85 -14.44
CA LYS A 438 7.51 49.27 -14.51
C LYS A 438 7.84 49.76 -13.10
N ASP A 439 9.09 49.61 -12.69
CA ASP A 439 10.13 50.65 -12.67
C ASP A 439 11.38 50.16 -11.92
#